data_AF-A0A8C9GRX0-F1
#
_entry.id   AF-A0A8C9GRX0-F1
#
_cell.length_a   1.000
_cell.length_b   1.000
_cell.length_c   1.000
_cell.angle_alpha   90.00
_cell.angle_beta   90.00
_cell.angle_gamma   90.00
#
_symmetry.space_group_name_H-M   'P 1'
#
loop_
_entity.id
_entity.type
_entity.pdbx_description
1 polymer ?
#
loop_
_entity_poly.entity_id
_entity_poly.type
_entity_poly.pdbx_seq_one_letter_code
_entity_poly.pdbx_strand_id
1 'polypeptide(L)'
;MYRILNEIKKRVPNFVPQKILNYSAVPAASIIAAHEVYNDGYVTSYNNSDHNDYAGHTNHVNHVNYSTSGKFEKIVTVEPSEHLTAISKYLIDYIPNTKHLMLLYDQLNTFNLIIVSHTLLSLYDHESRHLFIKNLWNKLEKKGILIIVENGTPTGFRMLHSIREEFITELKHDKFHIVAPCPHESICPLALTGKDWCHFSQSVLRLSHHIYCKGSHKKNVDEEKFSYLVIQKSEGPRTKYQTEQNALTAQEKSFFWPRVVMPTIKAGKHVLIDVCSYPYNFERLVVTKKSSLLVNLKTKSGTIIKGCGYKKARKIRW
;
A
#
# COMPACT_ATOMS: atom_id res chain seq x y z
N MET A 1 -3.01 -1.71 4.27
CA MET A 1 -3.40 -2.16 2.91
C MET A 1 -4.28 -1.16 2.14
N TYR A 2 -5.43 -0.73 2.69
CA TYR A 2 -6.40 0.17 2.02
C TYR A 2 -5.80 1.34 1.24
N ARG A 3 -4.87 2.09 1.86
CA ARG A 3 -4.16 3.20 1.22
C ARG A 3 -3.37 2.81 -0.03
N ILE A 4 -2.71 1.65 -0.01
CA ILE A 4 -1.91 1.16 -1.13
C ILE A 4 -2.83 0.81 -2.30
N LEU A 5 -3.92 0.10 -2.03
CA LEU A 5 -4.91 -0.28 -3.04
C LEU A 5 -5.60 0.94 -3.65
N ASN A 6 -5.94 1.95 -2.84
CA ASN A 6 -6.47 3.22 -3.35
C ASN A 6 -5.48 3.98 -4.23
N GLU A 7 -4.18 3.90 -3.91
CA GLU A 7 -3.15 4.47 -4.77
C GLU A 7 -3.09 3.73 -6.11
N ILE A 8 -3.20 2.41 -6.09
CA ILE A 8 -3.26 1.57 -7.31
C ILE A 8 -4.49 1.93 -8.14
N LYS A 9 -5.68 1.97 -7.54
CA LYS A 9 -6.94 2.35 -8.24
C LYS A 9 -6.83 3.72 -8.90
N LYS A 10 -6.11 4.68 -8.30
CA LYS A 10 -5.87 6.01 -8.89
C LYS A 10 -4.88 5.99 -10.06
N ARG A 11 -3.83 5.16 -9.99
CA ARG A 11 -2.78 5.12 -11.03
C ARG A 11 -3.11 4.18 -12.19
N VAL A 12 -3.83 3.10 -11.91
CA VAL A 12 -4.22 2.06 -12.87
C VAL A 12 -5.74 1.87 -12.79
N PRO A 13 -6.55 2.83 -13.26
CA PRO A 13 -8.00 2.81 -13.08
C PRO A 13 -8.68 1.63 -13.79
N ASN A 14 -8.07 1.11 -14.84
CA ASN A 14 -8.59 -0.03 -15.60
C ASN A 14 -8.31 -1.39 -14.93
N PHE A 15 -7.54 -1.40 -13.84
CA PHE A 15 -7.25 -2.63 -13.11
C PHE A 15 -8.35 -2.92 -12.10
N VAL A 16 -9.04 -4.05 -12.29
CA VAL A 16 -10.01 -4.59 -11.34
C VAL A 16 -9.60 -6.04 -11.07
N PRO A 17 -9.23 -6.39 -9.83
CA PRO A 17 -8.81 -7.75 -9.53
C PRO A 17 -10.02 -8.69 -9.51
N GLN A 18 -9.86 -9.89 -10.08
CA GLN A 18 -10.85 -10.97 -10.08
C GLN A 18 -10.35 -12.19 -9.30
N LYS A 19 -9.05 -12.49 -9.41
CA LYS A 19 -8.37 -13.62 -8.77
C LYS A 19 -7.28 -13.09 -7.84
N ILE A 20 -7.53 -13.18 -6.54
CA ILE A 20 -6.66 -12.62 -5.50
C ILE A 20 -5.95 -13.76 -4.76
N LEU A 21 -4.63 -13.63 -4.61
CA LEU A 21 -3.82 -14.47 -3.72
C LEU A 21 -3.26 -13.58 -2.60
N ASN A 22 -3.55 -13.92 -1.35
CA ASN A 22 -3.15 -13.15 -0.18
C ASN A 22 -2.30 -14.01 0.76
N TYR A 23 -1.01 -13.69 0.85
CA TYR A 23 -0.10 -14.14 1.89
C TYR A 23 0.00 -13.03 2.92
N SER A 24 -0.57 -13.22 4.11
CA SER A 24 -0.46 -12.20 5.14
C SER A 24 -0.52 -12.79 6.53
N ALA A 25 0.44 -12.39 7.36
CA ALA A 25 0.43 -12.65 8.80
C ALA A 25 -0.60 -11.77 9.56
N VAL A 26 -1.41 -10.99 8.84
CA VAL A 26 -2.48 -10.15 9.41
C VAL A 26 -3.82 -10.69 8.90
N PRO A 27 -4.69 -11.19 9.80
CA PRO A 27 -5.93 -11.84 9.39
C PRO A 27 -6.87 -10.83 8.74
N ALA A 28 -7.45 -11.22 7.59
CA ALA A 28 -8.48 -10.50 6.83
C ALA A 28 -8.16 -9.08 6.31
N ALA A 29 -7.20 -8.35 6.88
CA ALA A 29 -7.00 -6.92 6.64
C ALA A 29 -6.80 -6.56 5.16
N SER A 30 -6.05 -7.40 4.43
CA SER A 30 -5.80 -7.19 3.00
C SER A 30 -7.04 -7.42 2.13
N ILE A 31 -7.83 -8.44 2.48
CA ILE A 31 -9.03 -8.82 1.72
C ILE A 31 -10.17 -7.84 1.97
N ILE A 32 -10.39 -7.43 3.23
CA ILE A 32 -11.36 -6.38 3.58
C ILE A 32 -11.02 -5.09 2.82
N ALA A 33 -9.76 -4.67 2.85
CA ALA A 33 -9.32 -3.48 2.13
C ALA A 33 -9.50 -3.60 0.60
N ALA A 34 -9.25 -4.78 0.02
CA ALA A 34 -9.50 -5.02 -1.41
C ALA A 34 -10.99 -4.96 -1.75
N HIS A 35 -11.83 -5.54 -0.90
CA HIS A 35 -13.27 -5.51 -1.04
C HIS A 35 -13.80 -4.07 -0.98
N GLU A 36 -13.41 -3.27 0.00
CA GLU A 36 -13.83 -1.86 0.12
C GLU A 36 -13.37 -0.99 -1.07
N VAL A 37 -12.18 -1.23 -1.61
CA VAL A 37 -11.63 -0.39 -2.70
C VAL A 37 -12.21 -0.76 -4.07
N TYR A 38 -12.45 -2.04 -4.36
CA TYR A 38 -12.84 -2.50 -5.70
C TYR A 38 -14.30 -2.92 -5.82
N ASN A 39 -15.01 -3.13 -4.71
CA ASN A 39 -16.44 -3.41 -4.74
C ASN A 39 -17.23 -2.12 -4.54
N ASP A 40 -17.56 -1.43 -5.64
CA ASP A 40 -18.31 -0.15 -5.63
C ASP A 40 -19.78 -0.27 -5.15
N GLY A 41 -20.20 -1.42 -4.58
CA GLY A 41 -21.54 -1.67 -4.05
C GLY A 41 -21.67 -1.59 -2.52
N TYR A 42 -20.64 -1.12 -1.81
CA TYR A 42 -20.65 -1.02 -0.35
C TYR A 42 -21.51 0.17 0.12
N VAL A 43 -22.83 -0.05 0.23
CA VAL A 43 -23.72 0.83 1.00
C VAL A 43 -23.73 0.30 2.44
N THR A 44 -22.98 0.93 3.34
CA THR A 44 -23.19 0.77 4.78
C THR A 44 -24.48 1.47 5.18
N SER A 45 -25.61 0.76 5.17
CA SER A 45 -26.78 1.21 5.92
C SER A 45 -26.53 0.90 7.40
N TYR A 46 -26.20 1.91 8.19
CA TYR A 46 -26.22 1.82 9.65
C TYR A 46 -27.67 1.82 10.10
N ASN A 47 -28.21 0.66 10.46
CA ASN A 47 -29.48 0.60 11.17
C ASN A 47 -29.18 0.64 12.66
N ASN A 48 -29.39 1.81 13.28
CA ASN A 48 -29.44 1.90 14.74
C ASN A 48 -30.80 1.34 15.19
N SER A 49 -30.80 0.15 15.76
CA SER A 49 -31.94 -0.34 16.54
C SER A 49 -31.62 -0.18 18.02
N ASP A 50 -32.30 0.75 18.68
CA ASP A 50 -32.24 0.90 20.13
C ASP A 50 -33.11 -0.19 20.77
N HIS A 51 -32.49 -1.12 21.49
CA HIS A 51 -33.18 -2.05 22.38
C HIS A 51 -33.00 -1.61 23.83
N ASN A 52 -34.13 -1.38 24.52
CA ASN A 52 -34.14 -1.13 25.95
C ASN A 52 -34.23 -2.46 26.70
N ASP A 53 -33.22 -2.77 27.51
CA ASP A 53 -33.29 -3.88 28.45
C ASP A 53 -34.20 -3.50 29.65
N TYR A 54 -34.77 -4.50 30.33
CA TYR A 54 -35.67 -4.35 31.49
C TYR A 54 -35.10 -3.53 32.67
N ALA A 55 -33.81 -3.20 32.65
CA ALA A 55 -33.10 -2.39 33.65
C ALA A 55 -32.80 -0.94 33.20
N GLY A 56 -33.29 -0.49 32.04
CA GLY A 56 -33.13 0.90 31.59
C GLY A 56 -31.73 1.26 31.08
N HIS A 57 -30.90 0.29 30.73
CA HIS A 57 -29.64 0.50 30.02
C HIS A 57 -29.85 0.37 28.51
N THR A 58 -29.44 1.39 27.76
CA THR A 58 -29.44 1.37 26.28
C THR A 58 -28.21 0.63 25.79
N ASN A 59 -28.39 -0.57 25.25
CA ASN A 59 -27.33 -1.31 24.57
C ASN A 59 -27.40 -1.03 23.06
N HIS A 60 -26.41 -0.32 22.52
CA HIS A 60 -26.29 -0.13 21.07
C HIS A 60 -25.68 -1.38 20.43
N VAL A 61 -26.51 -2.21 19.80
CA VAL A 61 -26.04 -3.33 18.96
C VAL A 61 -26.09 -2.88 17.51
N ASN A 62 -24.92 -2.72 16.89
CA ASN A 62 -24.82 -2.36 15.48
C ASN A 62 -25.04 -3.61 14.61
N HIS A 63 -26.22 -3.76 14.01
CA HIS A 63 -26.45 -4.73 12.96
C HIS A 63 -26.06 -4.13 11.59
N VAL A 64 -25.00 -4.67 10.99
CA VAL A 64 -24.58 -4.31 9.62
C VAL A 64 -25.17 -5.34 8.66
N ASN A 65 -26.11 -4.91 7.81
CA ASN A 65 -26.66 -5.76 6.75
C ASN A 65 -25.80 -5.60 5.49
N TYR A 66 -25.22 -6.71 5.02
CA TYR A 66 -24.37 -6.75 3.83
C TYR A 66 -25.15 -7.32 2.63
N SER A 67 -25.34 -6.54 1.57
CA SER A 67 -25.76 -7.07 0.26
C SER A 67 -24.54 -7.13 -0.68
N THR A 68 -24.03 -8.33 -0.96
CA THR A 68 -22.81 -8.51 -1.75
C THR A 68 -23.11 -9.24 -3.07
N SER A 69 -23.22 -8.49 -4.19
CA SER A 69 -22.92 -9.05 -5.50
C SER A 69 -21.39 -9.05 -5.67
N GLY A 70 -20.72 -10.15 -5.29
CA GLY A 70 -19.27 -10.24 -5.30
C GLY A 70 -18.66 -10.17 -6.71
N LYS A 71 -17.86 -9.14 -7.00
CA LYS A 71 -17.07 -9.02 -8.26
C LYS A 71 -15.87 -9.98 -8.32
N PHE A 72 -15.45 -10.56 -7.20
CA PHE A 72 -14.27 -11.44 -7.13
C PHE A 72 -14.65 -12.88 -7.49
N GLU A 73 -14.01 -13.42 -8.53
CA GLU A 73 -14.19 -14.81 -8.94
C GLU A 73 -13.58 -15.78 -7.93
N LYS A 74 -12.40 -15.46 -7.40
CA LYS A 74 -11.65 -16.35 -6.51
C LYS A 74 -10.71 -15.57 -5.60
N ILE A 75 -10.83 -15.80 -4.29
CA ILE A 75 -9.89 -15.29 -3.30
C ILE A 75 -9.23 -16.48 -2.61
N VAL A 76 -7.91 -16.52 -2.60
CA VAL A 76 -7.12 -17.52 -1.88
C VAL A 76 -6.30 -16.81 -0.82
N THR A 77 -6.56 -17.11 0.45
CA THR A 77 -5.75 -16.62 1.58
C THR A 77 -4.90 -17.76 2.09
N VAL A 78 -3.58 -17.54 2.18
CA VAL A 78 -2.62 -18.51 2.69
C VAL A 78 -2.10 -18.03 4.04
N GLU A 79 -2.40 -18.81 5.08
CA GLU A 79 -2.01 -18.52 6.46
C GLU A 79 -1.76 -19.85 7.20
N PRO A 80 -0.53 -20.14 7.65
CA PRO A 80 -0.21 -21.41 8.29
C PRO A 80 -0.83 -21.56 9.68
N SER A 81 -1.08 -20.46 10.40
CA SER A 81 -1.69 -20.52 11.72
C SER A 81 -3.19 -20.81 11.64
N GLU A 82 -3.63 -21.87 12.31
CA GLU A 82 -5.05 -22.22 12.41
C GLU A 82 -5.85 -21.12 13.11
N HIS A 83 -5.30 -20.51 14.17
CA HIS A 83 -5.95 -19.45 14.93
C HIS A 83 -6.16 -18.17 14.10
N LEU A 84 -5.12 -17.73 13.37
CA LEU A 84 -5.26 -16.58 12.49
C LEU A 84 -6.23 -16.88 11.33
N THR A 85 -6.24 -18.13 10.85
CA THR A 85 -7.21 -18.58 9.86
C THR A 85 -8.64 -18.52 10.39
N ALA A 86 -8.89 -18.96 11.62
CA ALA A 86 -10.21 -18.90 12.25
C ALA A 86 -10.71 -17.45 12.40
N ILE A 87 -9.84 -16.54 12.87
CA ILE A 87 -10.14 -15.10 12.96
C ILE A 87 -10.42 -14.53 11.57
N SER A 88 -9.59 -14.88 10.58
CA SER A 88 -9.75 -14.41 9.21
C SER A 88 -11.11 -14.81 8.64
N LYS A 89 -11.51 -16.09 8.78
CA LYS A 89 -12.82 -16.62 8.37
C LYS A 89 -13.96 -15.83 9.00
N TYR A 90 -13.91 -15.60 10.31
CA TYR A 90 -14.93 -14.82 11.02
C TYR A 90 -15.04 -13.38 10.48
N LEU A 91 -13.91 -12.73 10.19
CA LEU A 91 -13.89 -11.34 9.74
C LEU A 91 -14.30 -11.15 8.28
N ILE A 92 -14.21 -12.18 7.42
CA ILE A 92 -14.55 -12.09 5.99
C ILE A 92 -15.70 -13.03 5.57
N ASP A 93 -16.50 -13.51 6.51
CA ASP A 93 -17.63 -14.42 6.24
C ASP A 93 -18.62 -13.84 5.23
N TYR A 94 -18.81 -12.51 5.23
CA TYR A 94 -19.67 -11.80 4.29
C TYR A 94 -19.06 -11.65 2.87
N ILE A 95 -17.79 -12.01 2.67
CA ILE A 95 -17.10 -11.92 1.37
C ILE A 95 -17.12 -13.31 0.71
N PRO A 96 -17.91 -13.49 -0.38
CA PRO A 96 -18.02 -14.77 -1.05
C PRO A 96 -16.73 -15.17 -1.76
N ASN A 97 -16.64 -16.45 -2.17
CA ASN A 97 -15.55 -17.01 -2.97
C ASN A 97 -14.17 -16.95 -2.31
N THR A 98 -14.14 -16.97 -0.97
CA THR A 98 -12.92 -16.98 -0.15
C THR A 98 -12.51 -18.41 0.22
N LYS A 99 -11.29 -18.81 -0.15
CA LYS A 99 -10.69 -20.09 0.23
C LYS A 99 -9.48 -19.84 1.13
N HIS A 100 -9.50 -20.44 2.31
CA HIS A 100 -8.37 -20.41 3.24
C HIS A 100 -7.54 -21.67 3.08
N LEU A 101 -6.23 -21.51 2.94
CA LEU A 101 -5.27 -22.61 2.79
C LEU A 101 -4.15 -22.42 3.81
N MET A 102 -3.66 -23.52 4.38
CA MET A 102 -2.47 -23.51 5.23
C MET A 102 -1.20 -23.24 4.40
N LEU A 103 -1.11 -23.87 3.24
CA LEU A 103 -0.02 -23.74 2.28
C LEU A 103 -0.58 -23.75 0.85
N LEU A 104 0.17 -23.16 -0.09
CA LEU A 104 -0.21 -23.16 -1.49
C LEU A 104 0.35 -24.41 -2.19
N TYR A 105 -0.49 -25.42 -2.37
CA TYR A 105 -0.12 -26.66 -3.06
C TYR A 105 -0.35 -26.62 -4.57
N ASP A 106 -1.14 -25.66 -5.06
CA ASP A 106 -1.59 -25.64 -6.44
C ASP A 106 -0.54 -24.99 -7.36
N GLN A 107 -0.06 -25.75 -8.35
CA GLN A 107 0.93 -25.27 -9.32
C GLN A 107 0.32 -24.51 -10.50
N LEU A 108 -0.96 -24.73 -10.84
CA LEU A 108 -1.54 -24.30 -12.12
C LEU A 108 -2.35 -22.99 -12.04
N ASN A 109 -2.75 -22.55 -10.86
CA ASN A 109 -3.52 -21.31 -10.74
C ASN A 109 -2.67 -20.06 -10.95
N THR A 110 -3.15 -19.19 -11.82
CA THR A 110 -2.68 -17.81 -11.99
C THR A 110 -3.60 -16.82 -11.29
N PHE A 111 -3.05 -15.67 -10.91
CA PHE A 111 -3.74 -14.61 -10.19
C PHE A 111 -3.43 -13.25 -10.80
N ASN A 112 -4.39 -12.32 -10.78
CA ASN A 112 -4.18 -10.95 -11.25
C ASN A 112 -3.82 -9.98 -10.12
N LEU A 113 -4.09 -10.33 -8.87
CA LEU A 113 -3.59 -9.60 -7.70
C LEU A 113 -2.95 -10.56 -6.71
N ILE A 114 -1.68 -10.33 -6.40
CA ILE A 114 -0.96 -11.04 -5.33
C ILE A 114 -0.57 -10.04 -4.26
N ILE A 115 -0.90 -10.34 -3.02
CA ILE A 115 -0.60 -9.52 -1.85
C ILE A 115 0.29 -10.34 -0.92
N VAL A 116 1.42 -9.76 -0.53
CA VAL A 116 2.34 -10.26 0.49
C VAL A 116 2.44 -9.20 1.57
N SER A 117 2.00 -9.49 2.78
CA SER A 117 1.92 -8.49 3.85
C SER A 117 2.39 -9.05 5.19
N HIS A 118 3.54 -8.54 5.67
CA HIS A 118 4.22 -8.94 6.92
C HIS A 118 4.61 -10.42 6.96
N THR A 119 5.10 -10.96 5.84
CA THR A 119 5.42 -12.39 5.70
C THR A 119 6.88 -12.63 5.32
N LEU A 120 7.52 -11.72 4.60
CA LEU A 120 8.88 -11.93 4.11
C LEU A 120 9.90 -11.93 5.24
N LEU A 121 9.71 -11.06 6.24
CA LEU A 121 10.62 -11.03 7.40
C LEU A 121 10.48 -12.27 8.29
N SER A 122 9.41 -13.04 8.16
CA SER A 122 9.24 -14.33 8.84
C SER A 122 10.03 -15.46 8.16
N LEU A 123 10.44 -15.28 6.90
CA LEU A 123 11.29 -16.22 6.19
C LEU A 123 12.75 -15.97 6.58
N TYR A 124 13.42 -17.02 7.05
CA TYR A 124 14.75 -16.92 7.67
C TYR A 124 15.82 -16.45 6.69
N ASP A 125 15.90 -17.09 5.52
CA ASP A 125 17.00 -16.93 4.59
C ASP A 125 16.70 -16.00 3.41
N HIS A 126 17.73 -15.34 2.90
CA HIS A 126 17.67 -14.46 1.73
C HIS A 126 17.21 -15.23 0.50
N GLU A 127 17.87 -16.36 0.18
CA GLU A 127 17.51 -17.20 -0.97
C GLU A 127 16.06 -17.68 -0.90
N SER A 128 15.60 -18.04 0.30
CA SER A 128 14.20 -18.45 0.51
C SER A 128 13.21 -17.33 0.17
N ARG A 129 13.53 -16.08 0.54
CA ARG A 129 12.69 -14.90 0.22
C ARG A 129 12.69 -14.61 -1.29
N HIS A 130 13.85 -14.71 -1.94
CA HIS A 130 13.98 -14.54 -3.39
C HIS A 130 13.19 -15.59 -4.15
N LEU A 131 13.40 -16.87 -3.82
CA LEU A 131 12.67 -17.97 -4.44
C LEU A 131 11.16 -17.83 -4.21
N PHE A 132 10.74 -17.40 -3.03
CA PHE A 132 9.33 -17.14 -2.73
C PHE A 132 8.74 -16.06 -3.65
N ILE A 133 9.40 -14.90 -3.77
CA ILE A 133 8.95 -13.82 -4.66
C ILE A 133 8.95 -14.25 -6.12
N LYS A 134 9.96 -14.99 -6.58
CA LYS A 134 10.04 -15.54 -7.94
C LYS A 134 8.89 -16.50 -8.25
N ASN A 135 8.56 -17.37 -7.30
CA ASN A 135 7.43 -18.29 -7.42
C ASN A 135 6.09 -17.53 -7.53
N LEU A 136 5.92 -16.47 -6.73
CA LEU A 136 4.73 -15.60 -6.82
C LEU A 136 4.68 -14.84 -8.14
N TRP A 137 5.81 -14.32 -8.62
CA TRP A 137 5.91 -13.63 -9.90
C TRP A 137 5.51 -14.52 -11.07
N ASN A 138 5.88 -15.80 -11.04
CA ASN A 138 5.48 -16.78 -12.05
C ASN A 138 3.96 -17.06 -12.04
N LYS A 139 3.32 -16.99 -10.87
CA LYS A 139 1.87 -17.14 -10.72
C LYS A 139 1.07 -15.90 -11.10
N LEU A 140 1.73 -14.75 -11.23
CA LEU A 140 1.07 -13.51 -11.61
C LEU A 140 0.74 -13.48 -13.11
N GLU A 141 -0.50 -13.17 -13.45
CA GLU A 141 -0.99 -13.00 -14.81
C GLU A 141 -0.34 -11.76 -15.48
N LYS A 142 -0.37 -11.71 -16.82
CA LYS A 142 0.05 -10.52 -17.56
C LYS A 142 -0.83 -9.32 -17.16
N LYS A 143 -0.23 -8.15 -16.94
CA LYS A 143 -0.86 -6.94 -16.35
C LYS A 143 -1.31 -7.09 -14.89
N GLY A 144 -1.06 -8.24 -14.25
CA GLY A 144 -1.32 -8.44 -12.83
C GLY A 144 -0.41 -7.59 -11.95
N ILE A 145 -0.82 -7.40 -10.69
CA ILE A 145 -0.12 -6.58 -9.70
C ILE A 145 0.33 -7.44 -8.52
N LEU A 146 1.61 -7.31 -8.15
CA LEU A 146 2.21 -7.83 -6.93
C LEU A 146 2.37 -6.67 -5.94
N ILE A 147 1.81 -6.83 -4.74
CA ILE A 147 1.95 -5.90 -3.62
C ILE A 147 2.75 -6.58 -2.54
N ILE A 148 3.83 -5.94 -2.08
CA ILE A 148 4.63 -6.39 -0.96
C ILE A 148 4.61 -5.30 0.11
N VAL A 149 4.27 -5.66 1.34
CA VAL A 149 4.21 -4.76 2.50
C VAL A 149 4.98 -5.38 3.65
N GLU A 150 5.83 -4.59 4.28
CA GLU A 150 6.58 -4.97 5.47
C GLU A 150 6.56 -3.86 6.52
N ASN A 151 6.97 -4.22 7.74
CA ASN A 151 7.12 -3.25 8.81
C ASN A 151 8.05 -2.11 8.38
N GLY A 152 7.71 -0.87 8.75
CA GLY A 152 8.45 0.34 8.39
C GLY A 152 9.70 0.52 9.25
N THR A 153 10.52 -0.53 9.34
CA THR A 153 11.80 -0.58 10.01
C THR A 153 12.95 -0.51 8.99
N PRO A 154 14.18 -0.16 9.40
CA PRO A 154 15.34 -0.23 8.53
C PRO A 154 15.53 -1.62 7.89
N THR A 155 15.25 -2.69 8.64
CA THR A 155 15.32 -4.08 8.15
C THR A 155 14.26 -4.34 7.07
N GLY A 156 13.00 -3.95 7.30
CA GLY A 156 11.93 -4.11 6.31
C GLY A 156 12.20 -3.32 5.03
N PHE A 157 12.74 -2.11 5.15
CA PHE A 157 13.18 -1.31 4.01
C PHE A 157 14.30 -1.99 3.21
N ARG A 158 15.34 -2.48 3.88
CA ARG A 158 16.45 -3.19 3.22
C ARG A 158 15.97 -4.44 2.48
N MET A 159 15.01 -5.17 3.06
CA MET A 159 14.39 -6.32 2.42
C MET A 159 13.65 -5.95 1.13
N LEU A 160 12.80 -4.92 1.20
CA LEU A 160 12.09 -4.43 0.02
C LEU A 160 13.03 -3.86 -1.03
N HIS A 161 14.15 -3.28 -0.59
CA HIS A 161 15.18 -2.76 -1.47
C HIS A 161 15.92 -3.88 -2.22
N SER A 162 16.29 -4.99 -1.56
CA SER A 162 16.94 -6.11 -2.23
C SER A 162 16.04 -6.75 -3.28
N ILE A 163 14.75 -6.93 -2.97
CA ILE A 163 13.75 -7.39 -3.95
C ILE A 163 13.65 -6.40 -5.10
N ARG A 164 13.54 -5.09 -4.82
CA ARG A 164 13.51 -4.07 -5.87
C ARG A 164 14.72 -4.16 -6.79
N GLU A 165 15.92 -4.37 -6.25
CA GLU A 165 17.15 -4.50 -7.04
C GLU A 165 17.14 -5.75 -7.90
N GLU A 166 16.73 -6.90 -7.35
CA GLU A 166 16.55 -8.14 -8.11
C GLU A 166 15.61 -7.95 -9.31
N PHE A 167 14.48 -7.27 -9.13
CA PHE A 167 13.60 -6.95 -10.25
C PHE A 167 14.28 -6.08 -11.31
N ILE A 168 15.10 -5.12 -10.91
CA ILE A 168 15.83 -4.23 -11.84
C ILE A 168 16.97 -4.96 -12.56
N THR A 169 17.65 -5.90 -11.90
CA THR A 169 18.79 -6.63 -12.46
C THR A 169 18.38 -7.84 -13.28
N GLU A 170 17.43 -8.65 -12.80
CA GLU A 170 17.03 -9.90 -13.45
C GLU A 170 16.01 -9.68 -14.58
N LEU A 171 15.13 -8.70 -14.43
CA LEU A 171 14.08 -8.42 -15.40
C LEU A 171 14.40 -7.14 -16.18
N LYS A 172 14.32 -7.21 -17.51
CA LYS A 172 14.39 -6.00 -18.35
C LYS A 172 13.14 -5.14 -18.13
N HIS A 173 13.29 -3.83 -18.28
CA HIS A 173 12.23 -2.80 -18.12
C HIS A 173 10.96 -3.02 -18.96
N ASP A 174 10.98 -3.94 -19.92
CA ASP A 174 9.82 -4.27 -20.75
C ASP A 174 8.85 -5.26 -20.08
N LYS A 175 9.32 -6.00 -19.06
CA LYS A 175 8.57 -7.10 -18.42
C LYS A 175 7.90 -6.70 -17.10
N PHE A 176 8.35 -5.63 -16.49
CA PHE A 176 7.82 -5.16 -15.22
C PHE A 176 7.82 -3.63 -15.14
N HIS A 177 7.03 -3.12 -14.22
CA HIS A 177 6.93 -1.70 -13.94
C HIS A 177 6.62 -1.49 -12.46
N ILE A 178 7.30 -0.52 -11.83
CA ILE A 178 7.05 -0.19 -10.41
C ILE A 178 5.91 0.82 -10.31
N VAL A 179 4.73 0.36 -9.89
CA VAL A 179 3.54 1.22 -9.80
C VAL A 179 3.71 2.24 -8.66
N ALA A 180 4.17 1.81 -7.50
CA ALA A 180 4.38 2.61 -6.30
C ALA A 180 5.35 1.88 -5.35
N PRO A 181 5.98 2.55 -4.37
CA PRO A 181 5.96 3.99 -4.10
C PRO A 181 6.91 4.80 -4.98
N CYS A 182 7.95 4.16 -5.52
CA CYS A 182 9.07 4.86 -6.15
C CYS A 182 8.69 5.53 -7.49
N PRO A 183 9.21 6.74 -7.77
CA PRO A 183 8.96 7.43 -9.02
C PRO A 183 9.90 7.01 -10.15
N HIS A 184 10.94 6.22 -9.87
CA HIS A 184 11.92 5.75 -10.84
C HIS A 184 12.19 4.24 -10.68
N GLU A 185 12.81 3.63 -11.69
CA GLU A 185 13.11 2.19 -11.81
C GLU A 185 14.62 1.91 -11.85
N SER A 186 15.38 2.77 -11.19
CA SER A 186 16.84 2.78 -11.10
C SER A 186 17.28 2.65 -9.63
N ILE A 187 18.59 2.74 -9.38
CA ILE A 187 19.20 2.67 -8.04
C ILE A 187 18.47 3.61 -7.08
N CYS A 188 18.12 3.09 -5.90
CA CYS A 188 17.40 3.87 -4.88
C CYS A 188 18.36 4.88 -4.23
N PRO A 189 18.16 6.21 -4.41
CA PRO A 189 19.09 7.19 -3.87
C PRO A 189 19.10 7.21 -2.34
N LEU A 190 17.96 6.92 -1.71
CA LEU A 190 17.88 6.88 -0.25
C LEU A 190 18.67 5.69 0.33
N ALA A 191 18.62 4.54 -0.34
CA ALA A 191 19.43 3.38 0.07
C ALA A 191 20.93 3.64 -0.11
N LEU A 192 21.32 4.29 -1.22
CA LEU A 192 22.71 4.65 -1.50
C LEU A 192 23.28 5.60 -0.43
N THR A 193 22.51 6.60 -0.01
CA THR A 193 22.97 7.55 1.03
C THR A 193 23.09 6.92 2.42
N GLY A 194 22.36 5.84 2.71
CA GLY A 194 22.35 5.16 4.01
C GLY A 194 21.85 6.00 5.20
N LYS A 195 21.39 7.24 4.97
CA LYS A 195 21.08 8.22 6.03
C LYS A 195 19.75 7.92 6.73
N ASP A 196 18.79 7.33 6.02
CA ASP A 196 17.45 7.03 6.51
C ASP A 196 16.86 5.87 5.68
N TRP A 197 15.63 5.46 5.98
CA TRP A 197 14.92 4.40 5.28
C TRP A 197 13.56 4.87 4.72
N CYS A 198 13.19 4.35 3.54
CA CYS A 198 11.94 4.74 2.89
C CYS A 198 10.77 4.05 3.57
N HIS A 199 9.98 4.81 4.34
CA HIS A 199 8.81 4.30 5.04
C HIS A 199 7.63 5.28 4.98
N PHE A 200 6.46 4.72 5.24
CA PHE A 200 5.17 5.37 5.26
C PHE A 200 4.59 5.20 6.67
N SER A 201 3.74 6.13 7.11
CA SER A 201 3.04 6.01 8.39
C SER A 201 1.55 6.15 8.16
N GLN A 202 0.76 5.42 8.94
CA GLN A 202 -0.68 5.52 9.00
C GLN A 202 -1.08 5.74 10.46
N SER A 203 -1.87 6.78 10.72
CA SER A 203 -2.47 6.97 12.03
C SER A 203 -3.55 5.92 12.22
N VAL A 204 -3.44 5.16 13.31
CA VAL A 204 -4.37 4.13 13.74
C VAL A 204 -4.92 4.50 15.11
N LEU A 205 -6.19 4.18 15.36
CA LEU A 205 -6.79 4.37 16.67
C LEU A 205 -6.20 3.34 17.63
N ARG A 206 -5.70 3.82 18.76
CA ARG A 206 -5.26 2.95 19.84
C ARG A 206 -6.51 2.32 20.47
N LEU A 207 -6.47 1.01 20.70
CA LEU A 207 -7.48 0.35 21.52
C LEU A 207 -7.51 0.97 22.92
N SER A 208 -8.69 1.04 23.51
CA SER A 208 -8.89 1.67 24.81
C SER A 208 -7.99 1.07 25.89
N HIS A 209 -7.42 1.94 26.73
CA HIS A 209 -6.39 1.60 27.71
C HIS A 209 -6.82 0.52 28.72
N HIS A 210 -8.12 0.34 28.95
CA HIS A 210 -8.65 -0.74 29.79
C HIS A 210 -8.31 -2.15 29.26
N ILE A 211 -7.90 -2.28 27.99
CA ILE A 211 -7.48 -3.54 27.36
C ILE A 211 -5.94 -3.72 27.43
N TYR A 212 -5.16 -2.64 27.52
CA TYR A 212 -3.68 -2.69 27.50
C TYR A 212 -3.07 -1.70 28.50
N CYS A 213 -2.54 -2.23 29.61
CA CYS A 213 -1.81 -1.49 30.65
C CYS A 213 -0.43 -0.97 30.16
N LYS A 214 -0.38 -0.07 29.17
CA LYS A 214 0.87 0.59 28.73
C LYS A 214 0.68 2.10 28.53
N GLY A 215 0.99 2.87 29.57
CA GLY A 215 1.37 4.30 29.53
C GLY A 215 0.37 5.36 28.97
N SER A 216 0.61 6.62 29.36
CA SER A 216 -0.01 7.90 28.93
C SER A 216 -1.40 7.88 28.23
N HIS A 217 -2.40 8.43 28.92
CA HIS A 217 -3.78 8.71 28.45
C HIS A 217 -3.92 9.81 27.38
N LYS A 218 -2.85 10.55 27.02
CA LYS A 218 -2.97 11.82 26.29
C LYS A 218 -3.28 11.71 24.79
N LYS A 219 -3.11 10.55 24.15
CA LYS A 219 -3.43 10.35 22.72
C LYS A 219 -3.91 8.91 22.45
N ASN A 220 -5.15 8.76 21.97
CA ASN A 220 -5.71 7.48 21.49
C ASN A 220 -5.35 7.21 20.02
N VAL A 221 -4.18 7.68 19.56
CA VAL A 221 -3.74 7.55 18.18
C VAL A 221 -2.28 7.12 18.18
N ASP A 222 -2.00 6.01 17.53
CA ASP A 222 -0.64 5.53 17.27
C ASP A 222 -0.31 5.73 15.78
N GLU A 223 0.98 5.89 15.46
CA GLU A 223 1.45 5.94 14.08
C GLU A 223 2.14 4.61 13.72
N GLU A 224 1.45 3.80 12.93
CA GLU A 224 2.01 2.55 12.43
C GLU A 224 2.85 2.82 11.18
N LYS A 225 4.13 2.45 11.24
CA LYS A 225 5.06 2.62 10.12
C LYS A 225 5.12 1.35 9.27
N PHE A 226 5.06 1.50 7.96
CA PHE A 226 5.17 0.42 6.98
C PHE A 226 6.01 0.84 5.78
N SER A 227 6.68 -0.12 5.16
CA SER A 227 7.34 0.04 3.86
C SER A 227 6.62 -0.87 2.86
N TYR A 228 6.49 -0.44 1.61
CA TYR A 228 5.78 -1.23 0.60
C TYR A 228 6.41 -1.08 -0.78
N LEU A 229 6.13 -2.03 -1.65
CA LEU A 229 6.52 -2.06 -3.05
C LEU A 229 5.35 -2.64 -3.86
N VAL A 230 5.00 -1.98 -4.95
CA VAL A 230 3.95 -2.41 -5.87
C VAL A 230 4.57 -2.54 -7.25
N ILE A 231 4.48 -3.74 -7.82
CA ILE A 231 5.04 -4.06 -9.13
C ILE A 231 3.91 -4.60 -10.00
N GLN A 232 3.87 -4.16 -11.25
CA GLN A 232 2.97 -4.68 -12.26
C GLN A 232 3.74 -5.48 -13.31
N LYS A 233 3.17 -6.62 -13.75
CA LYS A 233 3.72 -7.49 -14.79
C LYS A 233 3.33 -7.02 -16.19
N SER A 234 3.78 -5.82 -16.53
CA SER A 234 3.62 -5.21 -17.83
C SER A 234 4.65 -4.12 -18.04
N GLU A 235 4.83 -3.72 -19.30
CA GLU A 235 5.57 -2.53 -19.65
C GLU A 235 4.94 -1.27 -19.02
N GLY A 236 5.77 -0.45 -18.38
CA GLY A 236 5.34 0.76 -17.69
C GLY A 236 5.35 2.01 -18.57
N PRO A 237 4.70 3.10 -18.13
CA PRO A 237 4.76 4.38 -18.84
C PRO A 237 6.17 4.96 -18.94
N ARG A 238 7.08 4.61 -18.02
CA ARG A 238 8.47 5.08 -18.02
C ARG A 238 9.36 4.40 -19.06
N THR A 239 9.00 3.21 -19.51
CA THR A 239 9.65 2.54 -20.64
C THR A 239 9.16 3.13 -21.96
N LYS A 240 7.85 3.46 -22.03
CA LYS A 240 7.20 4.03 -23.21
C LYS A 240 7.57 5.49 -23.49
N TYR A 241 7.70 6.30 -22.44
CA TYR A 241 7.92 7.74 -22.56
C TYR A 241 9.20 8.15 -21.80
N GLN A 242 10.08 8.89 -22.47
CA GLN A 242 11.31 9.42 -21.83
C GLN A 242 11.04 10.61 -20.90
N THR A 243 9.99 11.41 -21.18
CA THR A 243 9.68 12.64 -20.45
C THR A 243 8.19 12.71 -20.10
N GLU A 244 7.85 13.48 -19.06
CA GLU A 244 6.45 13.72 -18.65
C GLU A 244 5.60 14.32 -19.78
N GLN A 245 6.20 15.14 -20.65
CA GLN A 245 5.48 15.84 -21.71
C GLN A 245 4.92 14.89 -22.77
N ASN A 246 5.58 13.76 -23.00
CA ASN A 246 5.21 12.78 -24.00
C ASN A 246 4.06 11.86 -23.55
N ALA A 247 3.80 11.79 -22.25
CA ALA A 247 2.71 10.99 -21.71
C ALA A 247 1.35 11.62 -22.04
N LEU A 248 0.41 10.80 -22.51
CA LEU A 248 -0.90 11.28 -22.98
C LEU A 248 -1.83 11.56 -21.80
N THR A 249 -1.95 10.59 -20.89
CA THR A 249 -2.93 10.66 -19.79
C THR A 249 -2.32 11.25 -18.52
N ALA A 250 -3.17 11.85 -17.66
CA ALA A 250 -2.73 12.37 -16.36
C ALA A 250 -2.17 11.28 -15.44
N GLN A 251 -2.64 10.04 -15.60
CA GLN A 251 -2.20 8.85 -14.88
C GLN A 251 -0.79 8.45 -15.31
N GLU A 252 -0.50 8.43 -16.61
CA GLU A 252 0.84 8.17 -17.14
C GLU A 252 1.83 9.27 -16.72
N LYS A 253 1.43 10.54 -16.82
CA LYS A 253 2.22 11.68 -16.31
C LYS A 253 2.53 11.52 -14.83
N SER A 254 1.59 10.97 -14.06
CA SER A 254 1.77 10.77 -12.64
C SER A 254 2.99 9.92 -12.31
N PHE A 255 3.44 9.00 -13.17
CA PHE A 255 4.60 8.16 -12.89
C PHE A 255 5.92 8.92 -12.84
N PHE A 256 6.01 10.08 -13.50
CA PHE A 256 7.20 10.95 -13.52
C PHE A 256 7.27 11.91 -12.32
N TRP A 257 6.16 12.12 -11.61
CA TRP A 257 6.13 13.09 -10.52
C TRP A 257 6.94 12.65 -9.29
N PRO A 258 7.75 13.55 -8.70
CA PRO A 258 8.53 13.26 -7.51
C PRO A 258 7.65 12.91 -6.31
N ARG A 259 8.20 12.11 -5.40
CA ARG A 259 7.54 11.72 -4.15
C ARG A 259 8.24 12.31 -2.95
N VAL A 260 7.46 12.96 -2.08
CA VAL A 260 7.92 13.42 -0.77
C VAL A 260 8.25 12.21 0.09
N VAL A 261 9.49 12.17 0.59
CA VAL A 261 10.01 11.06 1.41
C VAL A 261 10.25 11.47 2.87
N MET A 262 10.57 12.74 3.13
CA MET A 262 10.84 13.25 4.49
C MET A 262 9.78 14.26 4.97
N PRO A 263 9.69 14.51 6.30
CA PRO A 263 8.86 15.58 6.81
C PRO A 263 9.30 16.93 6.25
N THR A 264 8.34 17.79 5.91
CA THR A 264 8.66 19.14 5.44
C THR A 264 9.26 19.98 6.55
N ILE A 265 10.39 20.63 6.28
CA ILE A 265 11.06 21.50 7.26
C ILE A 265 10.55 22.93 7.07
N LYS A 266 9.98 23.51 8.14
CA LYS A 266 9.39 24.86 8.12
C LYS A 266 10.43 25.88 8.60
N ALA A 267 11.17 26.49 7.68
CA ALA A 267 12.21 27.46 7.96
C ALA A 267 11.72 28.90 7.74
N GLY A 268 10.75 29.34 8.55
CA GLY A 268 10.21 30.71 8.53
C GLY A 268 9.68 31.15 7.16
N LYS A 269 10.53 31.81 6.35
CA LYS A 269 10.20 32.36 5.02
C LYS A 269 10.21 31.31 3.90
N HIS A 270 10.78 30.13 4.12
CA HIS A 270 10.80 29.04 3.15
C HIS A 270 10.40 27.69 3.77
N VAL A 271 10.00 26.75 2.91
CA VAL A 271 9.70 25.35 3.27
C VAL A 271 10.63 24.47 2.45
N LEU A 272 11.33 23.55 3.13
CA LEU A 272 12.17 22.55 2.49
C LEU A 272 11.37 21.25 2.37
N ILE A 273 11.37 20.66 1.18
CA ILE A 273 10.68 19.42 0.87
C ILE A 273 11.70 18.46 0.28
N ASP A 274 12.00 17.36 0.96
CA ASP A 274 12.87 16.33 0.41
C ASP A 274 12.05 15.34 -0.41
N VAL A 275 12.43 15.19 -1.67
CA VAL A 275 11.75 14.36 -2.66
C VAL A 275 12.68 13.35 -3.28
N CYS A 276 12.15 12.16 -3.51
CA CYS A 276 12.70 11.21 -4.45
C CYS A 276 12.17 11.56 -5.84
N SER A 277 13.06 11.81 -6.80
CA SER A 277 12.71 12.25 -8.15
C SER A 277 13.36 11.34 -9.21
N TYR A 278 12.72 11.27 -10.38
CA TYR A 278 13.32 10.68 -11.58
C TYR A 278 14.47 11.58 -12.06
N PRO A 279 15.59 11.04 -12.59
CA PRO A 279 15.85 9.63 -12.90
C PRO A 279 16.32 8.76 -11.73
N TYR A 280 16.98 9.31 -10.70
CA TYR A 280 17.40 8.61 -9.47
C TYR A 280 17.95 9.59 -8.44
N ASN A 281 17.31 10.76 -8.30
CA ASN A 281 17.85 11.82 -7.44
C ASN A 281 17.09 11.92 -6.11
N PHE A 282 17.83 12.22 -5.05
CA PHE A 282 17.29 12.72 -3.81
C PHE A 282 17.49 14.23 -3.79
N GLU A 283 16.41 14.98 -4.02
CA GLU A 283 16.44 16.41 -4.21
C GLU A 283 15.72 17.13 -3.06
N ARG A 284 16.29 18.24 -2.59
CA ARG A 284 15.65 19.14 -1.64
C ARG A 284 15.06 20.33 -2.38
N LEU A 285 13.74 20.35 -2.52
CA LEU A 285 13.01 21.47 -3.12
C LEU A 285 12.81 22.59 -2.08
N VAL A 286 13.08 23.83 -2.50
CA VAL A 286 12.92 25.02 -1.66
C VAL A 286 11.71 25.83 -2.16
N VAL A 287 10.67 25.94 -1.32
CA VAL A 287 9.47 26.73 -1.65
C VAL A 287 9.45 28.01 -0.83
N THR A 288 9.42 29.15 -1.50
CA THR A 288 9.31 30.47 -0.85
C THR A 288 7.95 31.09 -1.13
N LYS A 289 7.57 32.15 -0.39
CA LYS A 289 6.33 32.88 -0.65
C LYS A 289 6.25 33.49 -2.06
N LYS A 290 7.40 33.79 -2.67
CA LYS A 290 7.51 34.43 -4.00
C LYS A 290 7.86 33.44 -5.12
N SER A 291 8.16 32.17 -4.81
CA SER A 291 8.51 31.19 -5.84
C SER A 291 7.29 30.84 -6.69
N SER A 292 7.54 30.57 -7.97
CA SER A 292 6.56 29.95 -8.86
C SER A 292 6.05 28.62 -8.26
N LEU A 293 4.86 28.20 -8.72
CA LEU A 293 4.29 26.93 -8.30
C LEU A 293 5.25 25.79 -8.67
N LEU A 294 5.59 24.94 -7.71
CA LEU A 294 6.37 23.74 -8.01
C LEU A 294 5.61 22.79 -8.94
N VAL A 295 6.38 21.92 -9.59
CA VAL A 295 5.92 20.72 -10.30
C VAL A 295 4.97 19.90 -9.42
N ASN A 296 4.12 19.10 -10.05
CA ASN A 296 3.20 18.20 -9.35
C ASN A 296 3.99 17.26 -8.42
N LEU A 297 3.57 17.18 -7.16
CA LEU A 297 4.24 16.37 -6.14
C LEU A 297 3.32 15.26 -5.65
N LYS A 298 3.88 14.08 -5.39
CA LYS A 298 3.20 13.03 -4.63
C LYS A 298 3.52 13.20 -3.16
N THR A 299 2.48 13.32 -2.34
CA THR A 299 2.64 13.19 -0.90
C THR A 299 3.05 11.77 -0.54
N LYS A 300 3.53 11.60 0.70
CA LYS A 300 3.70 10.29 1.32
C LYS A 300 2.40 9.47 1.23
N SER A 301 1.23 10.10 1.41
CA SER A 301 -0.09 9.46 1.30
C SER A 301 -0.51 8.99 -0.10
N GLY A 302 0.34 9.19 -1.12
CA GLY A 302 -0.01 8.91 -2.51
C GLY A 302 -0.97 9.93 -3.12
N THR A 303 -1.24 11.03 -2.41
CA THR A 303 -2.08 12.13 -2.93
C THR A 303 -1.26 13.00 -3.86
N ILE A 304 -1.84 13.35 -5.00
CA ILE A 304 -1.22 14.24 -5.98
C ILE A 304 -1.52 15.68 -5.60
N ILE A 305 -0.47 16.45 -5.33
CA ILE A 305 -0.55 17.91 -5.16
C ILE A 305 -0.19 18.56 -6.49
N LYS A 306 -1.21 19.12 -7.15
CA LYS A 306 -1.01 19.94 -8.36
C LYS A 306 -0.57 21.35 -7.98
N GLY A 307 0.52 21.83 -8.58
CA GLY A 307 1.04 23.19 -8.40
C GLY A 307 1.28 23.55 -6.93
N CYS A 308 2.38 23.08 -6.35
CA CYS A 308 2.64 23.25 -4.92
C CYS A 308 3.26 24.62 -4.60
N GLY A 309 2.42 25.57 -4.16
CA GLY A 309 2.86 26.87 -3.61
C GLY A 309 3.13 26.83 -2.10
N TYR A 310 3.72 27.90 -1.55
CA TYR A 310 4.18 27.98 -0.14
C TYR A 310 3.13 27.58 0.91
N LYS A 311 1.88 28.04 0.78
CA LYS A 311 0.81 27.71 1.74
C LYS A 311 0.47 26.22 1.74
N LYS A 312 0.46 25.58 0.55
CA LYS A 312 0.24 24.14 0.40
C LYS A 312 1.44 23.36 0.92
N ALA A 313 2.66 23.78 0.59
CA ALA A 313 3.90 23.18 1.07
C ALA A 313 3.95 23.08 2.61
N ARG A 314 3.56 24.15 3.34
CA ARG A 314 3.50 24.14 4.82
C ARG A 314 2.48 23.16 5.40
N LYS A 315 1.45 22.79 4.64
CA LYS A 315 0.35 21.91 5.04
C LYS A 315 0.54 20.48 4.58
N ILE A 316 1.62 20.17 3.84
CA ILE A 316 1.96 18.80 3.49
C ILE A 316 2.10 18.02 4.78
N ARG A 317 1.20 17.05 4.96
CA ARG A 317 1.29 16.11 6.07
C ARG A 317 2.30 15.04 5.68
N TRP A 318 3.27 14.85 6.56
CA TRP A 318 4.11 13.66 6.59
C TRP A 318 3.42 12.57 7.40
#